data_AF-A0A661Z9Q4-F1
#
_entry.id   AF-A0A661Z9Q4-F1
#
_cell.length_a   1.000
_cell.length_b   1.000
_cell.length_c   1.000
_cell.angle_alpha   90.00
_cell.angle_beta   90.00
_cell.angle_gamma   90.00
#
_symmetry.space_group_name_H-M   'P 1'
#
loop_
_entity.id
_entity.type
_entity.pdbx_description
1 polymer ?
#
loop_
_entity_poly.entity_id
_entity_poly.type
_entity_poly.pdbx_seq_one_letter_code
_entity_poly.pdbx_strand_id
1 'polypeptide(L)'
;MIMLLAGVFMLAGNPVLAQEISKEVREVGAFTGLDAGGAFDIYLSQAENTRVVIETESKNIDKVITKVSNGTLKISSKGIKSSDKLVVYITTPEIKNIDIHGAASLEGLTSLQGDMLQLKASGASDTKLEVYYTTVKTNVSGAASVVLSGNAPSHTVNVSGAGSLMASGLATEVTKANASGAANASVDASQEVVSNTKGAGTIDIAGKPETLTIVAGQVIGENENLKVQTTNYGDTTKVKVAGIYVEVIENDSTKITIGNRRLVVTDDGNVKWCKVKKRKFNGHWAGFELGVNGYLTEDFNMQFSPEDEYMDIDMGKGYQVNMNFYEQNIALSENQEWGMLTGIGLQWNNYRFRRATTLNPDSAYLIGYIDEGISVRKSKLAIAYLQIPLLFEWQNQALRKRNSFHVSLGVILGIRLWSWQKKYYNELNKEYTL
;
A
#
# COMPACT_ATOMS: atom_id res chain seq x y z
N MET A 1 9.53 42.69 -58.65
CA MET A 1 10.70 42.39 -57.80
C MET A 1 10.43 41.05 -57.13
N ILE A 2 10.74 39.97 -57.86
CA ILE A 2 10.61 38.58 -57.39
C ILE A 2 11.98 38.22 -56.85
N MET A 3 12.07 37.95 -55.54
CA MET A 3 13.30 37.50 -54.90
C MET A 3 13.10 36.04 -54.52
N LEU A 4 13.65 35.15 -55.35
CA LEU A 4 13.65 33.69 -55.16
C LEU A 4 14.91 33.34 -54.35
N LEU A 5 14.73 32.91 -53.09
CA LEU A 5 15.82 32.47 -52.23
C LEU A 5 16.03 30.96 -52.42
N ALA A 6 17.05 30.58 -53.19
CA ALA A 6 17.45 29.18 -53.37
C ALA A 6 18.37 28.76 -52.20
N GLY A 7 17.84 27.98 -51.27
CA GLY A 7 18.64 27.32 -50.22
C GLY A 7 19.25 26.02 -50.76
N VAL A 8 20.57 25.98 -50.92
CA VAL A 8 21.32 24.76 -51.21
C VAL A 8 21.48 23.97 -49.92
N PHE A 9 20.82 22.82 -49.82
CA PHE A 9 21.07 21.82 -48.78
C PHE A 9 22.20 20.89 -49.26
N MET A 10 23.39 21.00 -48.65
CA MET A 10 24.42 19.96 -48.80
C MET A 10 24.11 18.82 -47.84
N LEU A 11 23.73 17.65 -48.39
CA LEU A 11 23.69 16.39 -47.67
C LEU A 11 25.12 15.82 -47.60
N ALA A 12 25.77 15.99 -46.45
CA ALA A 12 26.98 15.22 -46.12
C ALA A 12 26.56 13.80 -45.71
N GLY A 13 26.61 12.86 -46.65
CA GLY A 13 26.48 11.43 -46.35
C GLY A 13 27.80 10.91 -45.78
N ASN A 14 27.84 10.64 -44.47
CA ASN A 14 28.92 9.82 -43.91
C ASN A 14 28.72 8.37 -44.37
N PRO A 15 29.73 7.69 -44.95
CA PRO A 15 29.61 6.27 -45.24
C PRO A 15 29.43 5.51 -43.93
N VAL A 16 28.32 4.79 -43.81
CA VAL A 16 28.15 3.76 -42.77
C VAL A 16 29.07 2.60 -43.17
N LEU A 17 30.23 2.52 -42.52
CA LEU A 17 31.06 1.32 -42.58
C LEU A 17 30.28 0.20 -41.88
N ALA A 18 29.79 -0.77 -42.66
CA ALA A 18 29.24 -1.99 -42.09
C ALA A 18 30.33 -2.70 -41.31
N GLN A 19 30.09 -2.93 -40.01
CA GLN A 19 31.01 -3.70 -39.17
C GLN A 19 30.97 -5.16 -39.61
N GLU A 20 32.12 -5.71 -40.02
CA GLU A 20 32.25 -7.11 -40.41
C GLU A 20 32.17 -8.00 -39.18
N ILE A 21 31.11 -8.81 -39.08
CA ILE A 21 30.88 -9.77 -37.98
C ILE A 21 31.49 -11.12 -38.38
N SER A 22 32.30 -11.71 -37.51
CA SER A 22 32.84 -13.05 -37.66
C SER A 22 32.24 -14.02 -36.63
N LYS A 23 32.20 -15.31 -36.99
CA LYS A 23 31.86 -16.41 -36.08
C LYS A 23 33.04 -17.37 -35.96
N GLU A 24 33.37 -17.77 -34.75
CA GLU A 24 34.46 -18.73 -34.49
C GLU A 24 33.99 -19.81 -33.52
N VAL A 25 34.25 -21.08 -33.87
CA VAL A 25 34.05 -22.22 -32.98
C VAL A 25 35.29 -22.35 -32.08
N ARG A 26 35.08 -22.42 -30.77
CA ARG A 26 36.16 -22.59 -29.78
C ARG A 26 36.24 -24.04 -29.35
N GLU A 27 37.40 -24.63 -29.55
CA GLU A 27 37.74 -25.95 -29.01
C GLU A 27 38.00 -25.85 -27.51
N VAL A 28 37.06 -26.35 -26.72
CA VAL A 28 37.13 -26.35 -25.25
C VAL A 28 36.86 -27.76 -24.72
N GLY A 29 37.46 -28.10 -23.58
CA GLY A 29 37.13 -29.34 -22.88
C GLY A 29 35.70 -29.35 -22.33
N ALA A 30 35.24 -30.50 -21.85
CA ALA A 30 33.93 -30.61 -21.20
C ALA A 30 33.88 -29.74 -19.91
N PHE A 31 32.71 -29.17 -19.64
CA PHE A 31 32.45 -28.35 -18.45
C PHE A 31 31.01 -28.50 -17.98
N THR A 32 30.80 -28.30 -16.68
CA THR A 32 29.49 -28.25 -16.03
C THR A 32 29.26 -26.93 -15.30
N GLY A 33 30.24 -26.02 -15.33
CA GLY A 33 30.13 -24.66 -14.83
C GLY A 33 30.27 -23.63 -15.96
N LEU A 34 29.59 -22.49 -15.80
CA LEU A 34 29.73 -21.29 -16.62
C LEU A 34 30.09 -20.11 -15.72
N ASP A 35 31.14 -19.39 -16.05
CA ASP A 35 31.58 -18.14 -15.42
C ASP A 35 31.81 -17.12 -16.54
N ALA A 36 30.92 -16.14 -16.64
CA ALA A 36 30.98 -15.16 -17.70
C ALA A 36 30.60 -13.77 -17.18
N GLY A 37 31.39 -12.78 -17.58
CA GLY A 37 31.05 -11.40 -17.30
C GLY A 37 31.72 -10.40 -18.24
N GLY A 38 31.39 -9.12 -18.06
CA GLY A 38 31.63 -8.08 -19.05
C GLY A 38 30.32 -7.71 -19.73
N ALA A 39 30.33 -7.46 -21.05
CA ALA A 39 29.15 -7.07 -21.83
C ALA A 39 28.78 -8.15 -22.87
N PHE A 40 28.74 -9.41 -22.43
CA PHE A 40 28.41 -10.54 -23.29
C PHE A 40 26.91 -10.82 -23.32
N ASP A 41 26.38 -11.10 -24.51
CA ASP A 41 25.09 -11.76 -24.72
C ASP A 41 25.33 -13.27 -24.86
N ILE A 42 24.83 -14.05 -23.90
CA ILE A 42 25.11 -15.48 -23.82
C ILE A 42 23.83 -16.27 -24.07
N TYR A 43 23.91 -17.22 -24.97
CA TYR A 43 22.82 -18.14 -25.29
C TYR A 43 23.22 -19.56 -24.89
N LEU A 44 22.54 -20.13 -23.92
CA LEU A 44 22.85 -21.45 -23.36
C LEU A 44 21.81 -22.49 -23.79
N SER A 45 22.28 -23.64 -24.27
CA SER A 45 21.46 -24.81 -24.56
C SER A 45 22.05 -26.07 -23.96
N GLN A 46 21.19 -27.06 -23.68
CA GLN A 46 21.60 -28.38 -23.19
C GLN A 46 21.43 -29.43 -24.29
N ALA A 47 22.51 -30.13 -24.63
CA ALA A 47 22.51 -31.21 -25.63
C ALA A 47 23.73 -32.13 -25.46
N GLU A 48 23.76 -33.28 -26.15
CA GLU A 48 24.77 -34.34 -25.98
C GLU A 48 26.23 -33.92 -26.22
N ASN A 49 26.47 -32.88 -27.00
CA ASN A 49 27.82 -32.45 -27.37
C ASN A 49 28.13 -31.05 -26.85
N THR A 50 29.30 -30.90 -26.25
CA THR A 50 29.83 -29.58 -25.86
C THR A 50 30.21 -28.78 -27.10
N ARG A 51 29.74 -27.54 -27.20
CA ARG A 51 30.08 -26.62 -28.29
C ARG A 51 30.07 -25.18 -27.80
N VAL A 52 31.09 -24.40 -28.18
CA VAL A 52 31.16 -22.96 -27.88
C VAL A 52 31.41 -22.21 -29.18
N VAL A 53 30.56 -21.22 -29.49
CA VAL A 53 30.68 -20.39 -30.69
C VAL A 53 30.64 -18.92 -30.28
N ILE A 54 31.65 -18.16 -30.70
CA ILE A 54 31.72 -16.71 -30.48
C ILE A 54 31.29 -15.99 -31.75
N GLU A 55 30.51 -14.93 -31.60
CA GLU A 55 30.09 -14.04 -32.68
C GLU A 55 30.31 -12.58 -32.25
N THR A 56 31.20 -11.87 -32.97
CA THR A 56 31.57 -10.46 -32.70
C THR A 56 32.17 -9.85 -33.97
N GLU A 57 32.44 -8.55 -33.98
CA GLU A 57 33.28 -7.94 -35.02
C GLU A 57 34.62 -8.66 -35.19
N SER A 58 35.07 -8.85 -36.44
CA SER A 58 36.31 -9.56 -36.78
C SER A 58 37.53 -9.06 -36.00
N LYS A 59 37.64 -7.73 -35.78
CA LYS A 59 38.74 -7.10 -35.04
C LYS A 59 38.82 -7.50 -33.55
N ASN A 60 37.76 -8.09 -33.02
CA ASN A 60 37.59 -8.40 -31.60
C ASN A 60 37.56 -9.91 -31.30
N ILE A 61 37.50 -10.77 -32.32
CA ILE A 61 37.36 -12.22 -32.14
C ILE A 61 38.49 -12.79 -31.26
N ASP A 62 39.75 -12.40 -31.53
CA ASP A 62 40.93 -12.84 -30.79
C ASP A 62 41.04 -12.24 -29.36
N LYS A 63 40.24 -11.23 -29.07
CA LYS A 63 40.22 -10.57 -27.76
C LYS A 63 39.25 -11.23 -26.79
N VAL A 64 38.40 -12.15 -27.27
CA VAL A 64 37.53 -12.96 -26.43
C VAL A 64 38.27 -14.23 -26.02
N ILE A 65 38.46 -14.41 -24.73
CA ILE A 65 39.20 -15.51 -24.13
C ILE A 65 38.19 -16.51 -23.57
N THR A 66 38.27 -17.76 -24.04
CA THR A 66 37.48 -18.89 -23.53
C THR A 66 38.44 -19.92 -22.95
N LYS A 67 38.22 -20.32 -21.69
CA LYS A 67 39.08 -21.31 -21.03
C LYS A 67 38.29 -22.14 -20.05
N VAL A 68 38.45 -23.46 -20.11
CA VAL A 68 37.90 -24.36 -19.09
C VAL A 68 38.93 -24.53 -17.98
N SER A 69 38.51 -24.30 -16.73
CA SER A 69 39.33 -24.50 -15.54
C SER A 69 38.44 -25.05 -14.42
N ASN A 70 38.87 -26.15 -13.78
CA ASN A 70 38.12 -26.83 -12.73
C ASN A 70 36.67 -27.18 -13.15
N GLY A 71 36.49 -27.64 -14.39
CA GLY A 71 35.16 -27.98 -14.93
C GLY A 71 34.24 -26.80 -15.20
N THR A 72 34.76 -25.56 -15.15
CA THR A 72 34.00 -24.32 -15.43
C THR A 72 34.55 -23.64 -16.69
N LEU A 73 33.69 -23.36 -17.65
CA LEU A 73 34.00 -22.51 -18.80
C LEU A 73 34.02 -21.05 -18.34
N LYS A 74 35.19 -20.42 -18.46
CA LYS A 74 35.39 -19.01 -18.18
C LYS A 74 35.42 -18.21 -19.47
N ILE A 75 34.59 -17.18 -19.57
CA ILE A 75 34.51 -16.27 -20.71
C ILE A 75 34.86 -14.87 -20.25
N SER A 76 35.84 -14.26 -20.90
CA SER A 76 36.28 -12.89 -20.62
C SER A 76 36.77 -12.20 -21.89
N SER A 77 36.89 -10.88 -21.85
CA SER A 77 37.49 -10.10 -22.94
C SER A 77 38.52 -9.11 -22.45
N LYS A 78 39.46 -8.73 -23.32
CA LYS A 78 40.48 -7.72 -23.00
C LYS A 78 40.62 -6.70 -24.13
N GLY A 79 40.60 -5.41 -23.78
CA GLY A 79 40.83 -4.33 -24.75
C GLY A 79 39.70 -4.15 -25.77
N ILE A 80 38.47 -4.44 -25.37
CA ILE A 80 37.24 -4.20 -26.15
C ILE A 80 36.53 -2.97 -25.55
N LYS A 81 36.01 -2.10 -26.42
CA LYS A 81 35.23 -0.94 -25.98
C LYS A 81 33.80 -1.37 -25.67
N SER A 82 33.14 -0.68 -24.75
CA SER A 82 31.79 -1.02 -24.26
C SER A 82 30.68 -1.04 -25.31
N SER A 83 30.92 -0.54 -26.54
CA SER A 83 29.94 -0.45 -27.62
C SER A 83 29.90 -1.68 -28.55
N ASP A 84 30.89 -2.57 -28.46
CA ASP A 84 31.03 -3.67 -29.40
C ASP A 84 30.16 -4.86 -28.96
N LYS A 85 29.37 -5.43 -29.87
CA LYS A 85 28.49 -6.56 -29.56
C LYS A 85 29.29 -7.86 -29.42
N LEU A 86 29.19 -8.52 -28.26
CA LEU A 86 29.86 -9.78 -27.97
C LEU A 86 28.84 -10.88 -27.70
N VAL A 87 28.65 -11.80 -28.65
CA VAL A 87 27.69 -12.89 -28.52
C VAL A 87 28.43 -14.21 -28.33
N VAL A 88 27.96 -15.06 -27.41
CA VAL A 88 28.47 -16.42 -27.24
C VAL A 88 27.32 -17.43 -27.16
N TYR A 89 27.37 -18.44 -28.03
CA TYR A 89 26.49 -19.60 -27.98
C TYR A 89 27.22 -20.74 -27.28
N ILE A 90 26.59 -21.32 -26.28
CA ILE A 90 27.14 -22.37 -25.44
C ILE A 90 26.17 -23.54 -25.44
N THR A 91 26.68 -24.73 -25.76
CA THR A 91 25.97 -25.99 -25.63
C THR A 91 26.77 -26.92 -24.74
N THR A 92 26.13 -27.56 -23.76
CA THR A 92 26.78 -28.56 -22.90
C THR A 92 25.78 -29.65 -22.47
N PRO A 93 26.22 -30.90 -22.23
CA PRO A 93 25.31 -31.97 -21.77
C PRO A 93 24.72 -31.73 -20.39
N GLU A 94 25.44 -31.02 -19.52
CA GLU A 94 25.06 -30.83 -18.13
C GLU A 94 25.56 -29.47 -17.64
N ILE A 95 24.74 -28.77 -16.86
CA ILE A 95 25.11 -27.52 -16.21
C ILE A 95 24.68 -27.56 -14.74
N LYS A 96 25.64 -27.29 -13.85
CA LYS A 96 25.48 -27.31 -12.38
C LYS A 96 25.72 -25.95 -11.77
N ASN A 97 26.61 -25.15 -12.36
CA ASN A 97 27.00 -23.85 -11.82
C ASN A 97 26.93 -22.80 -12.93
N ILE A 98 26.28 -21.68 -12.64
CA ILE A 98 26.22 -20.52 -13.52
C ILE A 98 26.57 -19.29 -12.68
N ASP A 99 27.58 -18.55 -13.08
CA ASP A 99 28.02 -17.29 -12.49
C ASP A 99 28.06 -16.21 -13.59
N ILE A 100 27.05 -15.35 -13.58
CA ILE A 100 26.93 -14.22 -14.52
C ILE A 100 27.19 -12.92 -13.77
N HIS A 101 28.13 -12.12 -14.25
CA HIS A 101 28.53 -10.88 -13.60
C HIS A 101 28.86 -9.76 -14.59
N GLY A 102 29.02 -8.53 -14.08
CA GLY A 102 29.21 -7.35 -14.93
C GLY A 102 27.90 -6.87 -15.54
N ALA A 103 27.88 -6.57 -16.84
CA ALA A 103 26.73 -6.11 -17.61
C ALA A 103 26.36 -7.15 -18.70
N ALA A 104 26.42 -8.42 -18.32
CA ALA A 104 26.20 -9.56 -19.22
C ALA A 104 24.73 -10.02 -19.18
N SER A 105 24.26 -10.60 -20.28
CA SER A 105 22.94 -11.22 -20.41
C SER A 105 23.09 -12.72 -20.66
N LEU A 106 22.24 -13.52 -20.04
CA LEU A 106 22.14 -14.97 -20.25
C LEU A 106 20.70 -15.37 -20.58
N GLU A 107 20.51 -16.02 -21.73
CA GLU A 107 19.24 -16.61 -22.13
C GLU A 107 19.38 -18.12 -22.39
N GLY A 108 18.51 -18.90 -21.76
CA GLY A 108 18.37 -20.34 -22.04
C GLY A 108 17.54 -20.57 -23.29
N LEU A 109 18.13 -21.18 -24.32
CA LEU A 109 17.44 -21.55 -25.56
C LEU A 109 16.66 -22.86 -25.45
N THR A 110 16.98 -23.68 -24.45
CA THR A 110 16.31 -24.95 -24.15
C THR A 110 16.04 -25.05 -22.66
N SER A 111 15.10 -25.90 -22.25
CA SER A 111 14.97 -26.28 -20.85
C SER A 111 16.26 -26.93 -20.34
N LEU A 112 16.73 -26.53 -19.17
CA LEU A 112 17.89 -27.11 -18.51
C LEU A 112 17.42 -28.13 -17.47
N GLN A 113 18.10 -29.27 -17.38
CA GLN A 113 17.73 -30.38 -16.52
C GLN A 113 18.94 -30.95 -15.78
N GLY A 114 18.75 -31.36 -14.54
CA GLY A 114 19.79 -32.00 -13.72
C GLY A 114 19.39 -32.15 -12.25
N ASP A 115 20.35 -32.51 -11.39
CA ASP A 115 20.05 -32.72 -9.96
C ASP A 115 20.07 -31.42 -9.16
N MET A 116 21.17 -30.66 -9.27
CA MET A 116 21.37 -29.41 -8.53
C MET A 116 21.91 -28.31 -9.44
N LEU A 117 21.27 -27.14 -9.40
CA LEU A 117 21.71 -25.93 -10.07
C LEU A 117 22.05 -24.85 -9.04
N GLN A 118 23.27 -24.32 -9.11
CA GLN A 118 23.67 -23.10 -8.41
C GLN A 118 23.81 -21.96 -9.41
N LEU A 119 22.91 -20.97 -9.32
CA LEU A 119 22.91 -19.75 -10.11
C LEU A 119 23.35 -18.56 -9.26
N LYS A 120 24.31 -17.80 -9.77
CA LYS A 120 24.74 -16.51 -9.26
C LYS A 120 24.61 -15.46 -10.35
N ALA A 121 23.94 -14.36 -10.05
CA ALA A 121 23.86 -13.19 -10.91
C ALA A 121 24.28 -11.96 -10.10
N SER A 122 25.22 -11.18 -10.62
CA SER A 122 25.72 -9.98 -9.95
C SER A 122 26.04 -8.84 -10.92
N GLY A 123 26.21 -7.62 -10.41
CA GLY A 123 26.41 -6.43 -11.24
C GLY A 123 25.07 -5.90 -11.79
N ALA A 124 25.02 -5.58 -13.08
CA ALA A 124 23.83 -5.19 -13.82
C ALA A 124 23.54 -6.24 -14.90
N SER A 125 23.52 -7.51 -14.50
CA SER A 125 23.31 -8.65 -15.38
C SER A 125 21.84 -9.04 -15.46
N ASP A 126 21.46 -9.62 -16.59
CA ASP A 126 20.14 -10.17 -16.84
C ASP A 126 20.24 -11.67 -17.10
N THR A 127 19.34 -12.47 -16.54
CA THR A 127 19.33 -13.93 -16.76
C THR A 127 17.91 -14.46 -16.88
N LYS A 128 17.64 -15.26 -17.91
CA LYS A 128 16.35 -15.92 -18.13
C LYS A 128 16.54 -17.39 -18.47
N LEU A 129 16.04 -18.28 -17.63
CA LEU A 129 16.22 -19.73 -17.79
C LEU A 129 14.92 -20.49 -17.47
N GLU A 130 14.66 -21.56 -18.23
CA GLU A 130 13.68 -22.60 -17.88
C GLU A 130 14.43 -23.81 -17.32
N VAL A 131 14.14 -24.20 -16.07
CA VAL A 131 14.92 -25.18 -15.30
C VAL A 131 14.03 -26.28 -14.71
N TYR A 132 14.48 -27.53 -14.82
CA TYR A 132 13.88 -28.73 -14.25
C TYR A 132 14.92 -29.47 -13.41
N TYR A 133 15.05 -29.08 -12.14
CA TYR A 133 16.09 -29.59 -11.25
C TYR A 133 15.53 -30.05 -9.91
N THR A 134 16.16 -31.02 -9.25
CA THR A 134 15.72 -31.40 -7.89
C THR A 134 15.93 -30.26 -6.89
N THR A 135 17.04 -29.52 -7.02
CA THR A 135 17.37 -28.37 -6.16
C THR A 135 17.93 -27.21 -6.97
N VAL A 136 17.37 -26.01 -6.75
CA VAL A 136 17.89 -24.76 -7.31
C VAL A 136 18.36 -23.86 -6.17
N LYS A 137 19.54 -23.27 -6.32
CA LYS A 137 20.07 -22.24 -5.42
C LYS A 137 20.39 -20.98 -6.21
N THR A 138 19.66 -19.90 -5.93
CA THR A 138 19.79 -18.62 -6.63
C THR A 138 20.36 -17.56 -5.70
N ASN A 139 21.44 -16.90 -6.13
CA ASN A 139 22.02 -15.76 -5.43
C ASN A 139 22.07 -14.57 -6.38
N VAL A 140 21.37 -13.49 -6.03
CA VAL A 140 21.29 -12.27 -6.83
C VAL A 140 21.83 -11.11 -6.01
N SER A 141 22.73 -10.32 -6.58
CA SER A 141 23.30 -9.14 -5.91
C SER A 141 23.55 -7.99 -6.88
N GLY A 142 23.71 -6.77 -6.35
CA GLY A 142 23.85 -5.57 -7.18
C GLY A 142 22.51 -5.09 -7.72
N ALA A 143 22.43 -4.82 -9.03
CA ALA A 143 21.23 -4.44 -9.77
C ALA A 143 20.84 -5.52 -10.80
N ALA A 144 21.21 -6.78 -10.55
CA ALA A 144 20.96 -7.89 -11.44
C ALA A 144 19.49 -8.34 -11.41
N SER A 145 19.00 -8.86 -12.54
CA SER A 145 17.65 -9.38 -12.71
C SER A 145 17.69 -10.84 -13.17
N VAL A 146 16.93 -11.70 -12.50
CA VAL A 146 16.86 -13.13 -12.82
C VAL A 146 15.40 -13.55 -12.98
N VAL A 147 15.09 -14.22 -14.08
CA VAL A 147 13.80 -14.84 -14.36
C VAL A 147 13.97 -16.34 -14.45
N LEU A 148 13.24 -17.09 -13.62
CA LEU A 148 13.25 -18.56 -13.61
C LEU A 148 11.84 -19.11 -13.80
N SER A 149 11.72 -20.14 -14.63
CA SER A 149 10.51 -20.93 -14.80
C SER A 149 10.82 -22.44 -14.82
N GLY A 150 9.79 -23.27 -14.70
CA GLY A 150 9.90 -24.74 -14.77
C GLY A 150 9.51 -25.41 -13.45
N ASN A 151 10.28 -26.41 -13.00
CA ASN A 151 9.98 -27.14 -11.77
C ASN A 151 11.25 -27.43 -10.96
N ALA A 152 11.17 -27.19 -9.65
CA ALA A 152 12.19 -27.64 -8.72
C ALA A 152 11.63 -27.90 -7.32
N PRO A 153 11.61 -29.16 -6.81
CA PRO A 153 11.11 -29.46 -5.47
C PRO A 153 11.67 -28.56 -4.36
N SER A 154 12.96 -28.21 -4.40
CA SER A 154 13.60 -27.33 -3.41
C SER A 154 14.25 -26.10 -4.06
N HIS A 155 13.90 -24.90 -3.58
CA HIS A 155 14.50 -23.64 -4.02
C HIS A 155 15.07 -22.83 -2.84
N THR A 156 16.35 -22.48 -2.91
CA THR A 156 16.99 -21.56 -1.96
C THR A 156 17.34 -20.25 -2.65
N VAL A 157 16.84 -19.14 -2.11
CA VAL A 157 16.94 -17.81 -2.68
C VAL A 157 17.68 -16.87 -1.72
N ASN A 158 18.68 -16.16 -2.24
CA ASN A 158 19.30 -15.03 -1.58
C ASN A 158 19.38 -13.83 -2.54
N VAL A 159 18.63 -12.77 -2.28
CA VAL A 159 18.65 -11.54 -3.07
C VAL A 159 19.14 -10.39 -2.19
N SER A 160 20.09 -9.60 -2.67
CA SER A 160 20.64 -8.46 -1.93
C SER A 160 20.89 -7.24 -2.82
N GLY A 161 21.03 -6.06 -2.21
CA GLY A 161 21.25 -4.80 -2.92
C GLY A 161 19.95 -4.25 -3.52
N ALA A 162 19.93 -4.05 -4.84
CA ALA A 162 18.76 -3.68 -5.64
C ALA A 162 18.42 -4.81 -6.65
N GLY A 163 18.82 -6.05 -6.36
CA GLY A 163 18.59 -7.20 -7.21
C GLY A 163 17.12 -7.61 -7.27
N SER A 164 16.73 -8.23 -8.37
CA SER A 164 15.37 -8.72 -8.63
C SER A 164 15.39 -10.19 -9.02
N LEU A 165 14.54 -10.99 -8.39
CA LEU A 165 14.27 -12.38 -8.77
C LEU A 165 12.80 -12.55 -9.11
N MET A 166 12.48 -13.02 -10.31
CA MET A 166 11.14 -13.40 -10.76
C MET A 166 11.10 -14.91 -10.98
N ALA A 167 10.73 -15.65 -9.93
CA ALA A 167 10.65 -17.10 -9.94
C ALA A 167 9.23 -17.61 -9.61
N SER A 168 8.19 -16.79 -9.85
CA SER A 168 6.78 -17.22 -9.74
C SER A 168 6.40 -18.28 -10.78
N GLY A 169 7.14 -18.40 -11.88
CA GLY A 169 6.97 -19.45 -12.88
C GLY A 169 7.74 -20.74 -12.57
N LEU A 170 8.50 -20.78 -11.46
CA LEU A 170 9.26 -21.96 -11.04
C LEU A 170 8.46 -22.69 -9.95
N ALA A 171 7.75 -23.76 -10.31
CA ALA A 171 6.94 -24.51 -9.37
C ALA A 171 7.84 -25.28 -8.38
N THR A 172 7.68 -25.03 -7.08
CA THR A 172 8.45 -25.71 -6.01
C THR A 172 7.55 -26.38 -4.97
N GLU A 173 8.14 -27.28 -4.18
CA GLU A 173 7.51 -27.79 -2.96
C GLU A 173 7.92 -26.95 -1.76
N VAL A 174 9.22 -26.72 -1.61
CA VAL A 174 9.82 -25.98 -0.50
C VAL A 174 10.68 -24.84 -1.01
N THR A 175 10.42 -23.62 -0.54
CA THR A 175 11.25 -22.44 -0.82
C THR A 175 11.78 -21.79 0.45
N LYS A 176 13.09 -21.53 0.49
CA LYS A 176 13.73 -20.71 1.53
C LYS A 176 14.27 -19.43 0.91
N ALA A 177 13.64 -18.30 1.20
CA ALA A 177 13.93 -17.02 0.56
C ALA A 177 14.43 -15.95 1.54
N ASN A 178 15.61 -15.40 1.25
CA ASN A 178 16.18 -14.26 1.96
C ASN A 178 16.29 -13.06 1.00
N ALA A 179 15.76 -11.91 1.41
CA ALA A 179 15.94 -10.64 0.71
C ALA A 179 16.54 -9.59 1.64
N SER A 180 17.52 -8.83 1.17
CA SER A 180 18.16 -7.78 1.97
C SER A 180 18.44 -6.50 1.18
N GLY A 181 18.38 -5.34 1.84
CA GLY A 181 18.51 -4.03 1.18
C GLY A 181 17.19 -3.58 0.56
N ALA A 182 17.20 -3.23 -0.72
CA ALA A 182 16.03 -2.87 -1.55
C ALA A 182 15.70 -3.98 -2.58
N ALA A 183 16.09 -5.22 -2.28
CA ALA A 183 15.95 -6.37 -3.14
C ALA A 183 14.52 -6.91 -3.19
N ASN A 184 14.07 -7.36 -4.37
CA ASN A 184 12.75 -7.96 -4.55
C ASN A 184 12.87 -9.40 -5.05
N ALA A 185 12.04 -10.29 -4.52
CA ALA A 185 11.93 -11.67 -5.00
C ALA A 185 10.47 -12.09 -5.12
N SER A 186 10.12 -12.77 -6.20
CA SER A 186 8.85 -13.48 -6.36
C SER A 186 9.12 -14.97 -6.48
N VAL A 187 8.44 -15.78 -5.68
CA VAL A 187 8.67 -17.24 -5.59
C VAL A 187 7.35 -18.00 -5.58
N ASP A 188 7.36 -19.27 -5.99
CA ASP A 188 6.22 -20.18 -5.91
C ASP A 188 6.59 -21.43 -5.10
N ALA A 189 5.67 -21.91 -4.26
CA ALA A 189 5.84 -23.12 -3.45
C ALA A 189 4.48 -23.69 -3.01
N SER A 190 4.39 -25.03 -2.98
CA SER A 190 3.16 -25.76 -2.65
C SER A 190 3.11 -26.31 -1.22
N GLN A 191 4.25 -26.61 -0.57
CA GLN A 191 4.30 -27.17 0.79
C GLN A 191 4.80 -26.16 1.82
N GLU A 192 6.02 -25.62 1.67
CA GLU A 192 6.63 -24.77 2.68
C GLU A 192 7.33 -23.55 2.09
N VAL A 193 7.11 -22.38 2.70
CA VAL A 193 7.95 -21.19 2.47
C VAL A 193 8.54 -20.69 3.79
N VAL A 194 9.86 -20.54 3.83
CA VAL A 194 10.56 -19.79 4.89
C VAL A 194 11.07 -18.49 4.28
N SER A 195 10.50 -17.36 4.67
CA SER A 195 10.88 -16.04 4.18
C SER A 195 11.57 -15.19 5.24
N ASN A 196 12.54 -14.39 4.81
CA ASN A 196 13.31 -13.49 5.67
C ASN A 196 13.69 -12.23 4.90
N THR A 197 13.07 -11.11 5.23
CA THR A 197 13.36 -9.81 4.62
C THR A 197 14.03 -8.86 5.61
N LYS A 198 15.12 -8.22 5.16
CA LYS A 198 15.88 -7.24 5.94
C LYS A 198 16.08 -5.96 5.13
N GLY A 199 15.35 -4.90 5.44
CA GLY A 199 15.42 -3.62 4.73
C GLY A 199 14.10 -3.25 4.08
N ALA A 200 14.15 -2.54 2.96
CA ALA A 200 13.00 -2.05 2.21
C ALA A 200 12.53 -3.00 1.09
N GLY A 201 13.20 -4.15 0.91
CA GLY A 201 12.88 -5.15 -0.10
C GLY A 201 11.65 -6.01 0.21
N THR A 202 11.09 -6.66 -0.82
CA THR A 202 9.90 -7.53 -0.71
C THR A 202 10.19 -8.98 -1.11
N ILE A 203 9.43 -9.91 -0.53
CA ILE A 203 9.31 -11.29 -1.02
C ILE A 203 7.82 -11.55 -1.28
N ASP A 204 7.46 -11.70 -2.55
CA ASP A 204 6.12 -12.04 -3.00
C ASP A 204 6.01 -13.55 -3.21
N ILE A 205 4.94 -14.15 -2.71
CA ILE A 205 4.71 -15.60 -2.78
C ILE A 205 3.50 -15.83 -3.68
N ALA A 206 3.74 -16.41 -4.87
CA ALA A 206 2.69 -16.69 -5.84
C ALA A 206 1.91 -17.97 -5.51
N GLY A 207 2.57 -18.94 -4.87
CA GLY A 207 2.01 -20.22 -4.48
C GLY A 207 1.12 -20.18 -3.25
N LYS A 208 0.51 -21.33 -2.94
CA LYS A 208 -0.31 -21.53 -1.74
C LYS A 208 0.34 -22.61 -0.84
N PRO A 209 1.43 -22.28 -0.12
CA PRO A 209 2.11 -23.26 0.70
C PRO A 209 1.24 -23.68 1.90
N GLU A 210 1.33 -24.95 2.29
CA GLU A 210 0.73 -25.47 3.53
C GLU A 210 1.31 -24.79 4.78
N THR A 211 2.61 -24.49 4.76
CA THR A 211 3.35 -23.84 5.85
C THR A 211 4.06 -22.57 5.37
N LEU A 212 3.83 -21.46 6.07
CA LEU A 212 4.52 -20.18 5.83
C LEU A 212 5.19 -19.68 7.12
N THR A 213 6.52 -19.61 7.11
CA THR A 213 7.35 -19.10 8.22
C THR A 213 8.01 -17.79 7.81
N ILE A 214 7.87 -16.73 8.62
CA ILE A 214 8.39 -15.39 8.34
C ILE A 214 9.34 -14.97 9.46
N VAL A 215 10.61 -14.71 9.14
CA VAL A 215 11.68 -14.50 10.12
C VAL A 215 12.00 -13.01 10.39
N ALA A 216 11.74 -12.11 9.43
CA ALA A 216 11.77 -10.64 9.58
C ALA A 216 11.14 -9.94 8.35
N GLY A 217 10.48 -8.79 8.53
CA GLY A 217 9.98 -7.87 7.48
C GLY A 217 8.67 -8.23 6.75
N GLN A 218 8.09 -7.25 6.03
CA GLN A 218 6.68 -7.24 5.58
C GLN A 218 6.40 -8.25 4.45
N VAL A 219 5.32 -9.02 4.63
CA VAL A 219 4.78 -9.97 3.64
C VAL A 219 3.56 -9.36 2.96
N ILE A 220 3.55 -9.39 1.63
CA ILE A 220 2.39 -9.11 0.79
C ILE A 220 2.02 -10.45 0.13
N GLY A 221 1.01 -11.12 0.69
CA GLY A 221 0.49 -12.37 0.15
C GLY A 221 -0.94 -12.59 0.63
N GLU A 222 -1.87 -12.79 -0.30
CA GLU A 222 -3.25 -13.11 -0.01
C GLU A 222 -3.40 -14.62 0.25
N ASN A 223 -3.63 -14.99 1.51
CA ASN A 223 -4.17 -16.31 1.86
C ASN A 223 -5.50 -16.08 2.60
N GLU A 224 -6.61 -16.50 2.00
CA GLU A 224 -7.98 -16.22 2.47
C GLU A 224 -8.23 -16.69 3.92
N ASN A 225 -7.42 -17.63 4.43
CA ASN A 225 -7.58 -18.24 5.75
C ASN A 225 -6.51 -17.88 6.80
N LEU A 226 -5.44 -17.16 6.44
CA LEU A 226 -4.36 -16.81 7.38
C LEU A 226 -3.99 -15.33 7.29
N LYS A 227 -4.66 -14.49 8.10
CA LYS A 227 -4.25 -13.09 8.32
C LYS A 227 -3.24 -13.04 9.47
N VAL A 228 -1.95 -12.90 9.15
CA VAL A 228 -0.90 -12.60 10.14
C VAL A 228 -0.71 -11.09 10.18
N GLN A 229 -1.05 -10.46 11.31
CA GLN A 229 -0.84 -9.03 11.54
C GLN A 229 0.17 -8.86 12.66
N THR A 230 1.28 -8.22 12.33
CA THR A 230 2.35 -7.91 13.28
C THR A 230 2.51 -6.40 13.37
N THR A 231 2.46 -5.86 14.59
CA THR A 231 2.69 -4.43 14.85
C THR A 231 3.65 -4.30 16.00
N ASN A 232 4.80 -3.67 15.76
CA ASN A 232 5.76 -3.31 16.79
C ASN A 232 5.59 -1.84 17.14
N TYR A 233 5.40 -1.54 18.42
CA TYR A 233 5.30 -0.18 18.93
C TYR A 233 6.12 -0.06 20.21
N GLY A 234 7.33 0.47 20.11
CA GLY A 234 8.29 0.54 21.23
C GLY A 234 8.52 -0.84 21.84
N ASP A 235 8.31 -0.96 23.15
CA ASP A 235 8.56 -2.15 23.98
C ASP A 235 7.47 -3.23 23.85
N THR A 236 6.56 -3.10 22.88
CA THR A 236 5.43 -4.03 22.71
C THR A 236 5.43 -4.67 21.32
N THR A 237 5.45 -6.01 21.30
CA THR A 237 5.28 -6.83 20.11
C THR A 237 3.89 -7.47 20.12
N LYS A 238 3.10 -7.24 19.07
CA LYS A 238 1.76 -7.82 18.90
C LYS A 238 1.75 -8.74 17.69
N VAL A 239 1.28 -9.97 17.87
CA VAL A 239 1.17 -11.00 16.84
C VAL A 239 -0.25 -11.57 16.84
N LYS A 240 -0.92 -11.53 15.70
CA LYS A 240 -2.23 -12.19 15.50
C LYS A 240 -2.08 -13.34 14.52
N VAL A 241 -2.44 -14.56 14.93
CA VAL A 241 -2.40 -15.78 14.10
C VAL A 241 -3.71 -16.55 14.30
N ALA A 242 -4.48 -16.76 13.23
CA ALA A 242 -5.68 -17.62 13.24
C ALA A 242 -6.65 -17.39 14.45
N GLY A 243 -6.84 -16.12 14.85
CA GLY A 243 -7.72 -15.77 15.98
C GLY A 243 -7.08 -15.86 17.38
N ILE A 244 -5.81 -16.27 17.45
CA ILE A 244 -4.94 -16.17 18.63
C ILE A 244 -4.22 -14.82 18.58
N TYR A 245 -4.23 -14.10 19.68
CA TYR A 245 -3.60 -12.79 19.82
C TYR A 245 -2.54 -12.85 20.92
N VAL A 246 -1.28 -12.66 20.53
CA VAL A 246 -0.13 -12.64 21.44
C VAL A 246 0.37 -11.21 21.54
N GLU A 247 0.50 -10.70 22.75
CA GLU A 247 1.07 -9.39 23.07
C GLU A 247 2.22 -9.62 24.05
N VAL A 248 3.43 -9.29 23.65
CA VAL A 248 4.63 -9.34 24.48
C VAL A 248 5.00 -7.91 24.81
N ILE A 249 5.08 -7.59 26.09
CA ILE A 249 5.60 -6.32 26.60
C ILE A 249 6.92 -6.63 27.29
N GLU A 250 8.00 -6.05 26.79
CA GLU A 250 9.35 -6.26 27.31
C GLU A 250 9.44 -5.80 28.79
N ASN A 251 10.02 -6.63 29.65
CA ASN A 251 10.18 -6.38 31.09
C ASN A 251 8.86 -6.24 31.89
N ASP A 252 7.74 -6.75 31.39
CA ASP A 252 6.43 -6.71 32.07
C ASP A 252 5.66 -8.02 31.95
N SER A 253 5.15 -8.33 30.74
CA SER A 253 4.26 -9.48 30.57
C SER A 253 4.09 -9.98 29.14
N THR A 254 3.94 -11.31 29.03
CA THR A 254 3.45 -12.01 27.84
C THR A 254 1.97 -12.34 28.00
N LYS A 255 1.14 -11.87 27.07
CA LYS A 255 -0.31 -12.08 27.06
C LYS A 255 -0.72 -12.90 25.84
N ILE A 256 -1.29 -14.07 26.05
CA ILE A 256 -1.83 -14.94 25.00
C ILE A 256 -3.35 -14.94 25.12
N THR A 257 -4.04 -14.45 24.11
CA THR A 257 -5.52 -14.37 24.06
C THR A 257 -6.05 -15.33 23.01
N ILE A 258 -6.91 -16.26 23.43
CA ILE A 258 -7.61 -17.22 22.56
C ILE A 258 -9.12 -17.03 22.77
N GLY A 259 -9.81 -16.56 21.75
CA GLY A 259 -11.26 -16.30 21.82
C GLY A 259 -11.62 -15.24 22.87
N ASN A 260 -12.25 -15.66 23.98
CA ASN A 260 -12.62 -14.80 25.10
C ASN A 260 -11.79 -15.05 26.36
N ARG A 261 -10.70 -15.81 26.28
CA ARG A 261 -9.80 -16.09 27.40
C ARG A 261 -8.43 -15.53 27.11
N ARG A 262 -7.76 -15.03 28.15
CA ARG A 262 -6.39 -14.54 28.11
C ARG A 262 -5.59 -15.15 29.23
N LEU A 263 -4.45 -15.69 28.83
CA LEU A 263 -3.34 -16.03 29.69
C LEU A 263 -2.42 -14.83 29.78
N VAL A 264 -2.06 -14.42 30.99
CA VAL A 264 -1.05 -13.39 31.25
C VAL A 264 0.06 -14.08 32.04
N VAL A 265 1.27 -14.04 31.52
CA VAL A 265 2.49 -14.49 32.18
C VAL A 265 3.32 -13.24 32.42
N THR A 266 3.51 -12.85 33.66
CA THR A 266 4.41 -11.74 34.02
C THR A 266 5.84 -12.24 34.15
N ASP A 267 6.81 -11.35 34.06
CA ASP A 267 8.23 -11.71 34.02
C ASP A 267 8.76 -12.25 35.37
N ASP A 268 8.03 -12.00 36.46
CA ASP A 268 8.24 -12.63 37.77
C ASP A 268 7.71 -14.09 37.85
N GLY A 269 7.20 -14.63 36.74
CA GLY A 269 6.71 -16.00 36.63
C GLY A 269 5.25 -16.19 37.06
N ASN A 270 4.53 -15.13 37.44
CA ASN A 270 3.13 -15.26 37.80
C ASN A 270 2.24 -15.49 36.56
N VAL A 271 1.33 -16.47 36.67
CA VAL A 271 0.42 -16.85 35.59
C VAL A 271 -1.03 -16.54 35.99
N LYS A 272 -1.71 -15.73 35.20
CA LYS A 272 -3.13 -15.34 35.42
C LYS A 272 -4.00 -15.68 34.23
N TRP A 273 -5.09 -16.38 34.50
CA TRP A 273 -6.16 -16.64 33.53
C TRP A 273 -7.34 -15.67 33.74
N CYS A 274 -7.76 -14.98 32.69
CA CYS A 274 -8.91 -14.07 32.76
C CYS A 274 -9.78 -14.11 31.49
N LYS A 275 -11.05 -13.70 31.64
CA LYS A 275 -11.99 -13.57 30.51
C LYS A 275 -11.85 -12.18 29.88
N VAL A 276 -11.57 -12.12 28.59
CA VAL A 276 -11.47 -10.87 27.82
C VAL A 276 -12.84 -10.53 27.24
N LYS A 277 -13.40 -9.38 27.64
CA LYS A 277 -14.53 -8.79 26.94
C LYS A 277 -13.99 -8.12 25.67
N LYS A 278 -14.45 -8.57 24.50
CA LYS A 278 -14.15 -7.87 23.24
C LYS A 278 -14.78 -6.48 23.30
N ARG A 279 -13.98 -5.44 23.01
CA ARG A 279 -14.48 -4.07 22.87
C ARG A 279 -15.43 -4.04 21.68
N LYS A 280 -16.54 -3.33 21.81
CA LYS A 280 -17.47 -3.06 20.71
C LYS A 280 -17.34 -1.59 20.32
N PHE A 281 -17.52 -1.29 19.05
CA PHE A 281 -17.69 0.09 18.58
C PHE A 281 -18.86 0.73 19.35
N ASN A 282 -18.66 1.97 19.78
CA ASN A 282 -19.61 2.70 20.60
C ASN A 282 -19.50 4.18 20.25
N GLY A 283 -20.50 4.71 19.55
CA GLY A 283 -20.59 6.10 19.13
C GLY A 283 -20.80 7.06 20.29
N HIS A 284 -20.76 8.35 19.96
CA HIS A 284 -20.79 9.44 20.92
C HIS A 284 -21.82 10.53 20.55
N TRP A 285 -22.96 10.16 19.97
CA TRP A 285 -24.01 11.09 19.55
C TRP A 285 -25.21 11.13 20.51
N ALA A 286 -25.59 9.99 21.10
CA ALA A 286 -26.66 9.96 22.09
C ALA A 286 -26.31 10.81 23.31
N GLY A 287 -27.26 11.63 23.75
CA GLY A 287 -27.06 12.54 24.86
C GLY A 287 -27.82 13.85 24.74
N PHE A 288 -27.31 14.85 25.46
CA PHE A 288 -27.88 16.18 25.52
C PHE A 288 -26.85 17.19 25.04
N GLU A 289 -27.27 18.06 24.13
CA GLU A 289 -26.40 19.09 23.54
C GLU A 289 -27.03 20.46 23.70
N LEU A 290 -26.19 21.46 23.95
CA LEU A 290 -26.55 22.87 24.01
C LEU A 290 -25.72 23.65 22.99
N GLY A 291 -26.37 24.50 22.23
CA GLY A 291 -25.74 25.34 21.22
C GLY A 291 -26.27 26.76 21.21
N VAL A 292 -25.58 27.62 20.47
CA VAL A 292 -26.02 28.98 20.12
C VAL A 292 -26.39 29.02 18.65
N ASN A 293 -27.42 29.78 18.31
CA ASN A 293 -27.86 29.92 16.92
C ASN A 293 -27.33 31.22 16.32
N GLY A 294 -26.93 31.17 15.06
CA GLY A 294 -26.58 32.33 14.25
C GLY A 294 -26.66 32.02 12.77
N TYR A 295 -26.72 33.08 11.96
CA TYR A 295 -26.57 32.99 10.51
C TYR A 295 -25.28 33.67 10.09
N LEU A 296 -24.73 33.20 8.97
CA LEU A 296 -23.59 33.80 8.29
C LEU A 296 -24.01 34.12 6.85
N THR A 297 -23.43 35.17 6.30
CA THR A 297 -23.51 35.49 4.88
C THR A 297 -22.67 34.50 4.06
N GLU A 298 -22.79 34.57 2.73
CA GLU A 298 -21.98 33.77 1.79
C GLU A 298 -20.47 33.98 2.00
N ASP A 299 -20.07 35.17 2.47
CA ASP A 299 -18.69 35.53 2.80
C ASP A 299 -18.27 35.12 4.22
N PHE A 300 -19.03 34.26 4.89
CA PHE A 300 -18.80 33.78 6.26
C PHE A 300 -18.69 34.90 7.31
N ASN A 301 -19.38 36.02 7.10
CA ASN A 301 -19.44 37.12 8.05
C ASN A 301 -20.87 37.33 8.58
N MET A 302 -21.04 38.23 9.54
CA MET A 302 -22.33 38.55 10.17
C MET A 302 -22.87 39.92 9.71
N GLN A 303 -22.40 40.44 8.58
CA GLN A 303 -22.82 41.73 8.04
C GLN A 303 -23.85 41.52 6.95
N PHE A 304 -25.13 41.61 7.30
CA PHE A 304 -26.24 41.42 6.36
C PHE A 304 -26.46 42.66 5.48
N SER A 305 -26.88 42.41 4.25
CA SER A 305 -27.39 43.46 3.35
C SER A 305 -28.65 44.10 3.97
N PRO A 306 -29.04 45.33 3.55
CA PRO A 306 -30.30 45.91 4.01
C PRO A 306 -31.53 45.04 3.74
N GLU A 307 -31.51 44.25 2.67
CA GLU A 307 -32.61 43.36 2.29
C GLU A 307 -32.68 42.12 3.20
N ASP A 308 -31.55 41.68 3.76
CA ASP A 308 -31.44 40.49 4.61
C ASP A 308 -31.36 40.82 6.11
N GLU A 309 -31.36 42.10 6.48
CA GLU A 309 -31.17 42.54 7.87
C GLU A 309 -32.25 41.97 8.81
N TYR A 310 -33.42 41.61 8.28
CA TYR A 310 -34.49 40.95 9.04
C TYR A 310 -34.05 39.59 9.62
N MET A 311 -33.01 38.95 9.06
CA MET A 311 -32.42 37.70 9.51
C MET A 311 -31.38 37.88 10.63
N ASP A 312 -31.01 39.11 11.02
CA ASP A 312 -29.98 39.34 12.05
C ASP A 312 -30.41 38.78 13.42
N ILE A 313 -29.59 37.86 13.95
CA ILE A 313 -29.83 37.15 15.21
C ILE A 313 -29.01 37.75 16.36
N ASP A 314 -29.66 37.96 17.49
CA ASP A 314 -29.02 38.15 18.80
C ASP A 314 -28.48 36.79 19.29
N MET A 315 -27.28 36.43 18.86
CA MET A 315 -26.64 35.15 19.19
C MET A 315 -26.49 34.91 20.70
N GLY A 316 -26.40 35.98 21.51
CA GLY A 316 -26.34 35.87 22.97
C GLY A 316 -27.64 35.39 23.61
N LYS A 317 -28.74 35.38 22.86
CA LYS A 317 -30.08 35.00 23.30
C LYS A 317 -30.71 33.91 22.43
N GLY A 318 -30.13 33.59 21.27
CA GLY A 318 -30.50 32.48 20.42
C GLY A 318 -29.81 31.19 20.88
N TYR A 319 -30.56 30.11 21.03
CA TYR A 319 -30.02 28.84 21.54
C TYR A 319 -30.64 27.63 20.86
N GLN A 320 -29.88 26.55 20.89
CA GLN A 320 -30.26 25.23 20.43
C GLN A 320 -30.18 24.24 21.58
N VAL A 321 -31.15 23.34 21.64
CA VAL A 321 -31.14 22.18 22.54
C VAL A 321 -31.38 20.93 21.72
N ASN A 322 -30.53 19.92 21.85
CA ASN A 322 -30.76 18.60 21.26
C ASN A 322 -30.91 17.54 22.34
N MET A 323 -31.86 16.64 22.14
CA MET A 323 -32.04 15.41 22.91
C MET A 323 -31.95 14.22 21.98
N ASN A 324 -30.82 13.52 22.02
CA ASN A 324 -30.52 12.37 21.18
C ASN A 324 -30.74 11.10 22.01
N PHE A 325 -31.92 10.50 21.89
CA PHE A 325 -32.38 9.47 22.84
C PHE A 325 -32.21 8.03 22.35
N TYR A 326 -31.88 7.84 21.07
CA TYR A 326 -31.55 6.52 20.53
C TYR A 326 -30.34 6.60 19.62
N GLU A 327 -29.39 5.70 19.82
CA GLU A 327 -28.20 5.54 18.97
C GLU A 327 -28.00 4.06 18.65
N GLN A 328 -27.81 3.78 17.36
CA GLN A 328 -27.44 2.49 16.83
C GLN A 328 -26.01 2.57 16.28
N ASN A 329 -25.15 1.74 16.85
CA ASN A 329 -23.73 1.66 16.51
C ASN A 329 -23.47 0.45 15.60
N ILE A 330 -22.81 0.69 14.47
CA ILE A 330 -22.47 -0.33 13.46
C ILE A 330 -20.96 -0.29 13.25
N ALA A 331 -20.27 -1.33 13.70
CA ALA A 331 -18.83 -1.45 13.47
C ALA A 331 -18.55 -1.74 11.99
N LEU A 332 -17.69 -0.95 11.36
CA LEU A 332 -17.27 -1.12 9.97
C LEU A 332 -15.88 -1.73 9.83
N SER A 333 -15.10 -1.79 10.92
CA SER A 333 -13.79 -2.43 10.94
C SER A 333 -13.69 -3.56 11.97
N GLU A 334 -12.91 -4.60 11.64
CA GLU A 334 -12.63 -5.72 12.56
C GLU A 334 -12.01 -5.24 13.87
N ASN A 335 -11.17 -4.21 13.81
CA ASN A 335 -10.53 -3.62 14.99
C ASN A 335 -11.48 -2.73 15.80
N GLN A 336 -12.68 -2.37 15.33
CA GLN A 336 -13.65 -1.48 16.00
C GLN A 336 -13.23 0.00 16.09
N GLU A 337 -12.26 0.44 15.29
CA GLU A 337 -11.86 1.86 15.18
C GLU A 337 -12.80 2.67 14.32
N TRP A 338 -13.31 2.05 13.25
CA TRP A 338 -14.21 2.67 12.31
C TRP A 338 -15.61 2.14 12.53
N GLY A 339 -16.57 3.05 12.62
CA GLY A 339 -17.97 2.70 12.68
C GLY A 339 -18.85 3.75 12.03
N MET A 340 -20.08 3.33 11.79
CA MET A 340 -21.18 4.20 11.43
C MET A 340 -22.14 4.23 12.60
N LEU A 341 -22.68 5.40 12.88
CA LEU A 341 -23.75 5.57 13.85
C LEU A 341 -24.94 6.24 13.18
N THR A 342 -26.12 5.80 13.60
CA THR A 342 -27.39 6.43 13.28
C THR A 342 -28.25 6.48 14.53
N GLY A 343 -29.34 7.22 14.52
CA GLY A 343 -30.10 7.45 15.74
C GLY A 343 -31.38 8.22 15.52
N ILE A 344 -32.00 8.59 16.64
CA ILE A 344 -33.18 9.44 16.65
C ILE A 344 -33.01 10.49 17.74
N GLY A 345 -33.24 11.75 17.37
CA GLY A 345 -33.09 12.89 18.26
C GLY A 345 -34.14 13.95 18.00
N LEU A 346 -34.32 14.84 18.97
CA LEU A 346 -35.16 16.02 18.87
C LEU A 346 -34.30 17.26 19.06
N GLN A 347 -34.37 18.17 18.10
CA GLN A 347 -33.70 19.46 18.13
C GLN A 347 -34.73 20.56 18.29
N TRP A 348 -34.51 21.45 19.24
CA TRP A 348 -35.26 22.69 19.40
C TRP A 348 -34.34 23.87 19.14
N ASN A 349 -34.63 24.61 18.07
CA ASN A 349 -33.95 25.85 17.75
C ASN A 349 -34.80 27.04 18.16
N ASN A 350 -34.17 27.98 18.85
CA ASN A 350 -34.77 29.25 19.20
C ASN A 350 -33.90 30.37 18.63
N TYR A 351 -34.42 31.03 17.60
CA TYR A 351 -33.78 32.17 16.94
C TYR A 351 -34.33 33.45 17.51
N ARG A 352 -33.43 34.30 17.97
CA ARG A 352 -33.76 35.59 18.57
C ARG A 352 -33.40 36.70 17.60
N PHE A 353 -34.37 37.36 16.99
CA PHE A 353 -34.06 38.46 16.08
C PHE A 353 -33.65 39.72 16.86
N ARG A 354 -32.65 40.45 16.35
CA ARG A 354 -32.25 41.76 16.90
C ARG A 354 -33.28 42.84 16.57
N ARG A 355 -33.84 42.77 15.37
CA ARG A 355 -34.83 43.70 14.85
C ARG A 355 -36.26 43.21 15.12
N ALA A 356 -37.24 44.07 14.84
CA ALA A 356 -38.66 43.78 14.97
C ALA A 356 -39.20 42.89 13.84
N THR A 357 -38.53 41.78 13.54
CA THR A 357 -38.80 40.94 12.38
C THR A 357 -40.16 40.26 12.46
N THR A 358 -40.89 40.28 11.33
CA THR A 358 -42.08 39.47 11.01
C THR A 358 -41.72 38.52 9.86
N LEU A 359 -42.10 37.25 9.97
CA LEU A 359 -41.84 36.26 8.92
C LEU A 359 -43.15 35.92 8.22
N ASN A 360 -43.10 35.67 6.92
CA ASN A 360 -44.25 35.26 6.14
C ASN A 360 -44.54 33.76 6.35
N PRO A 361 -45.72 33.38 6.89
CA PRO A 361 -46.07 31.98 7.13
C PRO A 361 -46.44 31.21 5.85
N ASP A 362 -46.85 31.90 4.78
CA ASP A 362 -47.42 31.29 3.57
C ASP A 362 -46.39 31.10 2.45
N SER A 363 -45.11 31.33 2.75
CA SER A 363 -44.01 31.17 1.81
C SER A 363 -43.31 29.82 2.00
N ALA A 364 -42.94 29.18 0.90
CA ALA A 364 -42.07 27.99 0.89
C ALA A 364 -40.62 28.34 1.32
N TYR A 365 -40.24 29.61 1.21
CA TYR A 365 -38.93 30.14 1.59
C TYR A 365 -39.05 31.02 2.84
N LEU A 366 -37.97 31.12 3.62
CA LEU A 366 -37.91 32.05 4.74
C LEU A 366 -37.81 33.47 4.20
N ILE A 367 -38.93 34.20 4.23
CA ILE A 367 -39.01 35.61 3.84
C ILE A 367 -39.59 36.36 5.03
N GLY A 368 -39.04 37.54 5.32
CA GLY A 368 -39.51 38.39 6.39
C GLY A 368 -39.26 39.86 6.12
N TYR A 369 -39.80 40.70 6.98
CA TYR A 369 -39.64 42.14 6.95
C TYR A 369 -39.42 42.69 8.36
N ILE A 370 -38.81 43.85 8.44
CA ILE A 370 -38.62 44.58 9.69
C ILE A 370 -39.82 45.50 9.87
N ASP A 371 -40.52 45.36 11.00
CA ASP A 371 -41.61 46.29 11.33
C ASP A 371 -41.03 47.66 11.69
N GLU A 372 -41.34 48.68 10.90
CA GLU A 372 -40.95 50.06 11.18
C GLU A 372 -41.89 50.72 12.21
N GLY A 373 -41.34 51.60 13.06
CA GLY A 373 -42.12 52.37 14.04
C GLY A 373 -42.70 51.57 15.21
N ILE A 374 -42.40 50.26 15.30
CA ILE A 374 -42.93 49.38 16.35
C ILE A 374 -41.83 48.95 17.32
N SER A 375 -42.02 49.25 18.60
CA SER A 375 -41.09 48.86 19.68
C SER A 375 -41.43 47.46 20.21
N VAL A 376 -40.61 46.47 19.86
CA VAL A 376 -40.75 45.10 20.38
C VAL A 376 -39.80 44.83 21.54
N ARG A 377 -40.32 44.24 22.61
CA ARG A 377 -39.53 43.60 23.65
C ARG A 377 -38.87 42.33 23.14
N LYS A 378 -39.59 41.60 22.29
CA LYS A 378 -39.16 40.28 21.85
C LYS A 378 -39.68 39.98 20.44
N SER A 379 -38.80 39.67 19.48
CA SER A 379 -39.13 38.83 18.31
C SER A 379 -38.32 37.54 18.33
N LYS A 380 -38.97 36.38 18.16
CA LYS A 380 -38.29 35.08 18.09
C LYS A 380 -39.02 34.09 17.19
N LEU A 381 -38.27 33.19 16.57
CA LEU A 381 -38.75 32.00 15.89
C LEU A 381 -38.30 30.77 16.67
N ALA A 382 -39.22 29.87 16.99
CA ALA A 382 -38.91 28.57 17.57
C ALA A 382 -39.25 27.48 16.56
N ILE A 383 -38.37 26.50 16.40
CA ILE A 383 -38.56 25.39 15.47
C ILE A 383 -38.14 24.10 16.17
N ALA A 384 -38.92 23.04 15.97
CA ALA A 384 -38.50 21.70 16.35
C ALA A 384 -38.28 20.81 15.14
N TYR A 385 -37.22 20.02 15.19
CA TYR A 385 -36.88 19.01 14.21
C TYR A 385 -36.77 17.64 14.87
N LEU A 386 -37.29 16.62 14.19
CA LEU A 386 -36.86 15.23 14.38
C LEU A 386 -35.57 15.05 13.58
N GLN A 387 -34.52 14.58 14.24
CA GLN A 387 -33.21 14.37 13.65
C GLN A 387 -32.91 12.88 13.46
N ILE A 388 -32.37 12.55 12.29
CA ILE A 388 -31.81 11.24 11.97
C ILE A 388 -30.38 11.47 11.47
N PRO A 389 -29.36 11.21 12.31
CA PRO A 389 -27.97 11.30 11.90
C PRO A 389 -27.57 10.08 11.06
N LEU A 390 -26.68 10.32 10.13
CA LEU A 390 -25.86 9.30 9.49
C LEU A 390 -24.42 9.77 9.56
N LEU A 391 -23.71 9.32 10.60
CA LEU A 391 -22.36 9.77 10.91
C LEU A 391 -21.38 8.60 10.79
N PHE A 392 -20.28 8.84 10.11
CA PHE A 392 -19.09 7.99 10.16
C PHE A 392 -18.19 8.51 11.28
N GLU A 393 -17.78 7.63 12.16
CA GLU A 393 -16.95 7.97 13.30
C GLU A 393 -15.71 7.08 13.32
N TRP A 394 -14.57 7.75 13.45
CA TRP A 394 -13.30 7.12 13.77
C TRP A 394 -12.96 7.41 15.23
N GLN A 395 -12.59 6.38 15.97
CA GLN A 395 -12.13 6.48 17.36
C GLN A 395 -10.74 5.87 17.50
N ASN A 396 -9.84 6.56 18.21
CA ASN A 396 -8.51 6.02 18.46
C ASN A 396 -8.53 4.92 19.55
N GLN A 397 -7.63 3.94 19.44
CA GLN A 397 -7.49 2.87 20.44
C GLN A 397 -6.48 3.18 21.52
N ALA A 398 -6.65 4.31 22.19
CA ALA A 398 -5.81 4.63 23.33
C ALA A 398 -6.00 3.62 24.47
N LEU A 399 -4.89 3.13 25.03
CA LEU A 399 -4.87 2.20 26.17
C LEU A 399 -5.49 2.79 27.44
N ARG A 400 -5.47 4.12 27.58
CA ARG A 400 -6.08 4.85 28.70
C ARG A 400 -7.22 5.72 28.18
N LYS A 401 -8.36 5.70 28.87
CA LYS A 401 -9.56 6.49 28.53
C LYS A 401 -9.30 8.01 28.45
N ARG A 402 -8.33 8.53 29.22
CA ARG A 402 -7.94 9.95 29.16
C ARG A 402 -7.24 10.38 27.86
N ASN A 403 -6.73 9.41 27.09
CA ASN A 403 -6.05 9.65 25.81
C ASN A 403 -6.95 9.27 24.61
N SER A 404 -8.22 8.92 24.86
CA SER A 404 -9.14 8.59 23.78
C SER A 404 -9.71 9.86 23.16
N PHE A 405 -9.75 9.90 21.83
CA PHE A 405 -10.45 10.90 21.06
C PHE A 405 -11.20 10.23 19.90
N HIS A 406 -12.24 10.91 19.42
CA HIS A 406 -13.02 10.48 18.27
C HIS A 406 -13.21 11.67 17.33
N VAL A 407 -13.45 11.35 16.06
CA VAL A 407 -13.81 12.32 15.02
C VAL A 407 -14.98 11.74 14.26
N SER A 408 -16.05 12.51 14.17
CA SER A 408 -17.28 12.09 13.51
C SER A 408 -17.61 13.07 12.38
N LEU A 409 -17.94 12.53 11.22
CA LEU A 409 -18.30 13.29 10.02
C LEU A 409 -19.52 12.64 9.38
N GLY A 410 -20.47 13.45 8.93
CA GLY A 410 -21.57 12.95 8.13
C GLY A 410 -22.70 13.96 8.00
N VAL A 411 -23.90 13.43 7.76
CA VAL A 411 -25.10 14.21 7.49
C VAL A 411 -26.12 14.01 8.60
N ILE A 412 -26.86 15.06 8.91
CA ILE A 412 -28.01 14.98 9.82
C ILE A 412 -29.23 15.40 9.03
N LEU A 413 -30.17 14.47 8.87
CA LEU A 413 -31.47 14.77 8.28
C LEU A 413 -32.38 15.36 9.35
N GLY A 414 -32.97 16.52 9.06
CA GLY A 414 -33.92 17.18 9.95
C GLY A 414 -35.31 17.24 9.33
N ILE A 415 -36.28 16.59 9.96
CA ILE A 415 -37.70 16.71 9.60
C ILE A 415 -38.32 17.74 10.52
N ARG A 416 -38.77 18.88 9.97
CA ARG A 416 -39.43 19.92 10.77
C ARG A 416 -40.77 19.39 11.27
N LEU A 417 -40.93 19.34 12.59
CA LEU A 417 -42.17 18.91 13.24
C LEU A 417 -43.13 20.09 13.42
N TRP A 418 -42.61 21.21 13.89
CA TRP A 418 -43.39 22.43 14.08
C TRP A 418 -42.47 23.65 14.08
N SER A 419 -43.07 24.80 13.80
CA SER A 419 -42.44 26.11 13.96
C SER A 419 -43.47 27.11 14.47
N TRP A 420 -43.07 28.00 15.37
CA TRP A 420 -43.91 29.13 15.77
C TRP A 420 -43.08 30.40 15.94
N GLN A 421 -43.67 31.52 15.54
CA GLN A 421 -43.12 32.84 15.81
C GLN A 421 -43.81 33.45 17.04
N LYS A 422 -43.03 34.19 17.84
CA LYS A 422 -43.57 34.91 19.00
C LYS A 422 -43.02 36.33 19.05
N LYS A 423 -43.92 37.31 19.03
CA LYS A 423 -43.61 38.72 19.24
C LYS A 423 -44.20 39.22 20.57
N TYR A 424 -43.44 40.03 21.28
CA TYR A 424 -43.91 40.77 22.45
C TYR A 424 -43.61 42.25 22.24
N TYR A 425 -44.64 43.06 22.36
CA TYR A 425 -44.57 44.51 22.21
C TYR A 425 -44.30 45.16 23.57
N ASN A 426 -43.67 46.33 23.56
CA ASN A 426 -43.40 47.08 24.80
C ASN A 426 -44.63 47.85 25.30
N GLU A 427 -45.54 48.23 24.39
CA GLU A 427 -46.71 49.03 24.73
C GLU A 427 -47.90 48.11 25.06
N LEU A 428 -48.45 48.23 26.27
CA LEU A 428 -49.68 47.51 26.66
C LEU A 428 -50.89 48.14 25.94
N ASN A 429 -51.79 47.28 25.45
CA ASN A 429 -53.11 47.64 24.90
C ASN A 429 -53.12 48.50 23.62
N LYS A 430 -52.01 48.59 22.88
CA LYS A 430 -52.03 49.15 21.53
C LYS A 430 -52.40 48.07 20.52
N GLU A 431 -53.41 48.33 19.70
CA GLU A 431 -53.72 47.48 18.56
C GLU A 431 -52.64 47.67 17.49
N TYR A 432 -52.05 46.57 17.05
CA TYR A 432 -51.11 46.54 15.94
C TYR A 432 -51.77 45.74 14.82
N THR A 433 -51.91 46.34 13.64
CA THR A 433 -52.21 45.60 12.41
C THR A 433 -50.92 44.91 11.96
N LEU A 434 -50.95 43.57 11.98
CA LEU A 434 -49.85 42.69 11.57
C LEU A 434 -49.68 42.64 10.06
#